data_AF-D4K0K8-F1
#
_entry.id   AF-D4K0K8-F1
#
_cell.length_a   1.000
_cell.length_b   1.000
_cell.length_c   1.000
_cell.angle_alpha   90.00
_cell.angle_beta   90.00
_cell.angle_gamma   90.00
#
_symmetry.space_group_name_H-M   'P 1'
#
loop_
_entity.id
_entity.type
_entity.pdbx_description
1 polymer ?
#
loop_
_entity_poly.entity_id
_entity_poly.type
_entity_poly.pdbx_seq_one_letter_code
_entity_poly.pdbx_strand_id
1 'polypeptide(L)'
;MKMLKKLLAVVLTGAMALTLLTACGGNAVNDKNIADALNDMAKGSLATYTFKSRTNEQAMAKAIAALSESDRHITGGELPQKVKEILGINKDVANENNFVWYGAVIADEIGTAGQAYQAMNRILSENAVKNKPEGKKPADIRYIGTALGTMTIPGGKQTTVRFIVVTAEPK
;
A
#
# COMPACT_ATOMS: atom_id res chain seq x y z
N MET A 1 -41.20 6.22 -31.08
CA MET A 1 -40.40 6.30 -29.83
C MET A 1 -39.59 5.03 -29.67
N LYS A 2 -38.29 5.03 -29.96
CA LYS A 2 -37.36 3.99 -29.46
C LYS A 2 -35.92 4.30 -29.91
N MET A 3 -35.01 4.21 -28.94
CA MET A 3 -33.62 3.78 -29.15
C MET A 3 -32.60 4.73 -29.80
N LEU A 4 -32.49 6.00 -29.36
CA LEU A 4 -31.26 6.78 -29.66
C LEU A 4 -30.72 7.64 -28.51
N LYS A 5 -31.32 7.59 -27.32
CA LYS A 5 -30.91 8.42 -26.17
C LYS A 5 -30.17 7.66 -25.05
N LYS A 6 -29.77 6.39 -25.27
CA LYS A 6 -29.10 5.59 -24.23
C LYS A 6 -27.63 5.26 -24.47
N LEU A 7 -27.01 5.81 -25.52
CA LEU A 7 -25.58 5.61 -25.79
C LEU A 7 -24.68 6.77 -25.35
N LEU A 8 -25.23 7.78 -24.65
CA LEU A 8 -24.47 8.97 -24.22
C LEU A 8 -24.12 9.03 -22.73
N ALA A 9 -24.26 7.91 -21.98
CA ALA A 9 -24.02 7.90 -20.53
C ALA A 9 -23.02 6.82 -20.07
N VAL A 10 -22.15 6.33 -20.97
CA VAL A 10 -21.02 5.45 -20.61
C VAL A 10 -19.76 5.93 -21.35
N VAL A 11 -19.43 7.22 -21.23
CA VAL A 11 -18.12 7.76 -21.65
C VAL A 11 -17.66 8.81 -20.63
N LEU A 12 -17.74 8.50 -19.33
CA LEU A 12 -17.10 9.34 -18.30
C LEU A 12 -16.42 8.56 -17.17
N THR A 13 -16.37 7.23 -17.25
CA THR A 13 -15.58 6.37 -16.35
C THR A 13 -14.60 5.44 -17.08
N GLY A 14 -14.52 5.53 -18.42
CA GLY A 14 -13.65 4.67 -19.23
C GLY A 14 -12.23 5.20 -19.47
N ALA A 15 -12.00 6.51 -19.36
CA ALA A 15 -10.68 7.10 -19.64
C ALA A 15 -9.73 7.03 -18.42
N MET A 16 -10.24 7.20 -17.20
CA MET A 16 -9.44 7.06 -15.98
C MET A 16 -9.09 5.59 -15.65
N ALA A 17 -9.88 4.63 -16.15
CA ALA A 17 -9.56 3.21 -16.03
C ALA A 17 -8.45 2.77 -17.01
N LEU A 18 -8.41 3.35 -18.22
CA LEU A 18 -7.41 2.98 -19.22
C LEU A 18 -6.00 3.48 -18.85
N THR A 19 -5.90 4.60 -18.12
CA THR A 19 -4.63 5.08 -17.54
C THR A 19 -4.12 4.21 -16.39
N LEU A 20 -4.97 3.40 -15.74
CA LEU A 20 -4.52 2.44 -14.72
C LEU A 20 -3.90 1.18 -15.33
N LEU A 21 -4.28 0.82 -16.57
CA LEU A 21 -3.85 -0.40 -17.25
C LEU A 21 -2.70 -0.19 -18.26
N THR A 22 -2.33 1.05 -18.57
CA THR A 22 -1.27 1.33 -19.54
C THR A 22 0.04 1.70 -18.84
N ALA A 23 0.74 0.69 -18.33
CA ALA A 23 2.16 0.80 -18.02
C ALA A 23 2.96 -0.15 -18.92
N CYS A 24 2.82 0.00 -20.24
CA CYS A 24 3.79 -0.51 -21.19
C CYS A 24 4.83 0.60 -21.42
N GLY A 25 5.98 0.54 -20.73
CA GLY A 25 7.08 1.49 -20.94
C GLY A 25 7.96 1.80 -19.72
N GLY A 26 8.98 0.97 -19.49
CA GLY A 26 10.35 1.49 -19.27
C GLY A 26 10.91 1.65 -17.85
N ASN A 27 10.13 1.85 -16.79
CA ASN A 27 10.68 1.97 -15.43
C ASN A 27 10.10 0.91 -14.48
N ALA A 28 10.98 0.13 -13.86
CA ALA A 28 10.60 -0.77 -12.78
C ALA A 28 9.95 0.03 -11.64
N VAL A 29 8.73 -0.34 -11.25
CA VAL A 29 7.99 0.30 -10.16
C VAL A 29 8.85 0.30 -8.89
N ASN A 30 9.16 1.49 -8.37
CA ASN A 30 9.94 1.67 -7.15
C ASN A 30 9.19 2.51 -6.11
N ASP A 31 9.78 2.64 -4.91
CA ASP A 31 9.17 3.34 -3.77
C ASP A 31 8.74 4.77 -4.11
N LYS A 32 9.59 5.49 -4.86
CA LYS A 32 9.29 6.86 -5.28
C LYS A 32 8.09 6.88 -6.23
N ASN A 33 8.01 5.95 -7.19
CA ASN A 33 6.87 5.89 -8.10
C ASN A 33 5.55 5.62 -7.34
N ILE A 34 5.56 4.71 -6.37
CA ILE A 34 4.38 4.43 -5.54
C ILE A 34 4.02 5.64 -4.67
N ALA A 35 5.01 6.29 -4.04
CA ALA A 35 4.79 7.49 -3.23
C ALA A 35 4.18 8.63 -4.06
N ASP A 36 4.73 8.90 -5.25
CA ASP A 36 4.25 9.94 -6.16
C ASP A 36 2.81 9.64 -6.61
N ALA A 37 2.50 8.38 -6.99
CA ALA A 37 1.14 7.99 -7.36
C ALA A 37 0.14 8.11 -6.21
N LEU A 38 0.52 7.74 -4.98
CA LEU A 38 -0.30 7.94 -3.79
C LEU A 38 -0.52 9.42 -3.49
N ASN A 39 0.48 10.27 -3.69
CA ASN A 39 0.37 11.72 -3.53
C ASN A 39 -0.61 12.33 -4.54
N ASP A 40 -0.59 11.88 -5.79
CA ASP A 40 -1.53 12.37 -6.80
C ASP A 40 -2.97 11.97 -6.48
N MET A 41 -3.18 10.76 -5.95
CA MET A 41 -4.49 10.34 -5.42
C MET A 41 -4.93 11.18 -4.22
N ALA A 42 -4.03 11.44 -3.27
CA ALA A 42 -4.29 12.23 -2.08
C ALA A 42 -4.68 13.69 -2.41
N LYS A 43 -4.04 14.30 -3.43
CA LYS A 43 -4.42 15.62 -3.95
C LYS A 43 -5.86 15.62 -4.49
N GLY A 44 -6.23 14.57 -5.24
CA GLY A 44 -7.59 14.42 -5.78
C GLY A 44 -8.67 14.27 -4.71
N SER A 45 -8.30 13.79 -3.51
CA SER A 45 -9.21 13.63 -2.36
C SER A 45 -9.12 14.75 -1.31
N LEU A 46 -8.40 15.85 -1.61
CA LEU A 46 -8.15 16.96 -0.67
C LEU A 46 -7.52 16.53 0.67
N ALA A 47 -6.73 15.45 0.66
CA ALA A 47 -6.03 15.00 1.85
C ALA A 47 -4.90 15.98 2.22
N THR A 48 -4.70 16.20 3.53
CA THR A 48 -3.67 17.12 4.05
C THR A 48 -2.29 16.46 4.23
N TYR A 49 -2.20 15.16 3.99
CA TYR A 49 -0.97 14.38 4.18
C TYR A 49 -0.27 14.06 2.86
N THR A 50 1.03 13.79 2.94
CA THR A 50 1.90 13.43 1.81
C THR A 50 2.74 12.21 2.14
N PHE A 51 3.10 11.45 1.11
CA PHE A 51 3.99 10.29 1.19
C PHE A 51 5.40 10.66 0.73
N LYS A 52 6.41 10.21 1.49
CA LYS A 52 7.82 10.32 1.13
C LYS A 52 8.47 8.95 1.21
N SER A 53 9.13 8.52 0.14
CA SER A 53 9.92 7.29 0.18
C SER A 53 11.08 7.43 1.17
N ARG A 54 11.34 6.43 2.02
CA ARG A 54 12.45 6.43 2.97
C ARG A 54 13.08 5.04 3.10
N THR A 55 14.39 5.02 3.34
CA THR A 55 15.21 3.80 3.35
C THR A 55 14.83 2.84 4.47
N ASN A 56 14.41 3.34 5.63
CA ASN A 56 13.99 2.52 6.77
C ASN A 56 12.77 1.66 6.41
N GLU A 57 11.73 2.26 5.83
CA GLU A 57 10.53 1.53 5.40
C GLU A 57 10.84 0.56 4.26
N GLN A 58 11.76 0.93 3.37
CA GLN A 58 12.20 0.03 2.32
C GLN A 58 12.90 -1.20 2.92
N ALA A 59 13.76 -1.00 3.93
CA ALA A 59 14.43 -2.10 4.62
C ALA A 59 13.41 -3.01 5.34
N MET A 60 12.40 -2.44 6.00
CA MET A 60 11.30 -3.20 6.61
C MET A 60 10.54 -4.02 5.57
N ALA A 61 10.16 -3.40 4.44
CA ALA A 61 9.46 -4.10 3.37
C ALA A 61 10.30 -5.24 2.76
N LYS A 62 11.60 -5.02 2.55
CA LYS A 62 12.54 -6.06 2.06
C LYS A 62 12.67 -7.22 3.05
N ALA A 63 12.82 -6.92 4.34
CA ALA A 63 12.92 -7.94 5.38
C ALA A 63 11.63 -8.78 5.46
N ILE A 64 10.45 -8.15 5.35
CA ILE A 64 9.18 -8.87 5.31
C ILE A 64 9.04 -9.71 4.03
N ALA A 65 9.46 -9.18 2.88
CA ALA A 65 9.42 -9.92 1.62
C ALA A 65 10.30 -11.18 1.66
N ALA A 66 11.40 -11.15 2.42
CA ALA A 66 12.32 -12.27 2.62
C ALA A 66 11.81 -13.32 3.61
N LEU A 67 10.78 -13.02 4.41
CA LEU A 67 10.14 -14.03 5.28
C LEU A 67 9.43 -15.10 4.46
N SER A 68 9.38 -16.31 5.00
CA SER A 68 8.51 -17.37 4.48
C SER A 68 7.03 -16.96 4.59
N GLU A 69 6.16 -17.55 3.76
CA GLU A 69 4.73 -17.25 3.81
C GLU A 69 4.11 -17.56 5.18
N SER A 70 4.54 -18.65 5.83
CA SER A 70 4.10 -19.01 7.18
C SER A 70 4.53 -18.00 8.23
N ASP A 71 5.73 -17.42 8.09
CA ASP A 71 6.28 -16.45 9.06
C ASP A 71 5.58 -15.08 9.01
N ARG A 72 4.81 -14.79 7.95
CA ARG A 72 4.03 -13.55 7.80
C ARG A 72 2.52 -13.77 7.80
N HIS A 73 2.06 -15.00 8.04
CA HIS A 73 0.64 -15.35 8.05
C HIS A 73 -0.08 -14.78 9.28
N ILE A 74 -1.08 -13.95 9.08
CA ILE A 74 -1.89 -13.35 10.15
C ILE A 74 -2.88 -14.41 10.67
N THR A 75 -2.75 -14.76 11.95
CA THR A 75 -3.66 -15.70 12.63
C THR A 75 -4.52 -14.93 13.64
N GLY A 76 -5.84 -15.14 13.61
CA GLY A 76 -6.75 -14.47 14.56
C GLY A 76 -6.78 -12.94 14.45
N GLY A 77 -6.32 -12.37 13.33
CA GLY A 77 -6.22 -10.92 13.14
C GLY A 77 -4.93 -10.29 13.71
N GLU A 78 -4.06 -11.08 14.33
CA GLU A 78 -2.80 -10.59 14.89
C GLU A 78 -1.62 -10.75 13.94
N LEU A 79 -0.73 -9.74 13.95
CA LEU A 79 0.54 -9.83 13.23
C LEU A 79 1.46 -10.87 13.88
N PRO A 80 2.14 -11.71 13.08
CA PRO A 80 3.18 -12.60 13.58
C PRO A 80 4.30 -11.83 14.28
N GLN A 81 4.90 -12.43 15.31
CA GLN A 81 5.96 -11.81 16.09
C GLN A 81 7.14 -11.33 15.22
N LYS A 82 7.60 -12.14 14.26
CA LYS A 82 8.66 -11.75 13.32
C LYS A 82 8.31 -10.49 12.53
N VAL A 83 7.05 -10.34 12.11
CA VAL A 83 6.57 -9.14 11.41
C VAL A 83 6.52 -7.95 12.36
N LYS A 84 6.07 -8.12 13.61
CA LYS A 84 6.06 -7.06 14.63
C LYS A 84 7.47 -6.54 14.92
N GLU A 85 8.44 -7.45 15.04
CA GLU A 85 9.86 -7.13 15.24
C GLU A 85 10.45 -6.33 14.08
N ILE A 86 10.20 -6.77 12.83
CA ILE A 86 10.67 -6.04 11.65
C ILE A 86 10.03 -4.66 11.55
N LEU A 87 8.72 -4.56 11.81
CA LEU A 87 8.01 -3.28 11.81
C LEU A 87 8.41 -2.39 13.00
N GLY A 88 9.12 -2.92 13.98
CA GLY A 88 9.55 -2.19 15.17
C GLY A 88 8.40 -1.68 16.03
N ILE A 89 7.29 -2.42 16.11
CA ILE A 89 6.08 -2.02 16.88
C ILE A 89 6.01 -2.63 18.28
N ASN A 90 7.03 -3.40 18.67
CA ASN A 90 7.16 -3.88 20.04
C ASN A 90 7.47 -2.73 21.00
N LYS A 91 7.50 -3.00 22.30
CA LYS A 91 7.87 -2.02 23.32
C LYS A 91 9.34 -1.60 23.18
N ASP A 92 9.65 -0.33 23.45
CA ASP A 92 10.98 0.24 23.53
C ASP A 92 11.79 0.19 22.21
N VAL A 93 11.10 0.18 21.06
CA VAL A 93 11.71 0.17 19.71
C VAL A 93 11.15 1.27 18.79
N ALA A 94 11.78 1.43 17.62
CA ALA A 94 11.67 2.61 16.75
C ALA A 94 10.25 3.07 16.37
N ASN A 95 9.28 2.16 16.26
CA ASN A 95 7.90 2.47 15.88
C ASN A 95 6.87 2.15 16.97
N GLU A 96 7.27 1.93 18.23
CA GLU A 96 6.37 1.72 19.37
C GLU A 96 5.28 2.79 19.42
N ASN A 97 5.67 4.05 19.21
CA ASN A 97 4.80 5.22 19.31
C ASN A 97 4.40 5.80 17.95
N ASN A 98 4.70 5.11 16.84
CA ASN A 98 4.37 5.58 15.49
C ASN A 98 3.14 4.87 14.94
N PHE A 99 2.39 5.57 14.11
CA PHE A 99 1.41 4.93 13.25
C PHE A 99 2.13 4.04 12.25
N VAL A 100 1.73 2.77 12.15
CA VAL A 100 2.31 1.81 11.20
C VAL A 100 1.22 1.15 10.39
N TRP A 101 1.36 1.16 9.06
CA TRP A 101 0.54 0.39 8.13
C TRP A 101 1.44 -0.60 7.38
N TYR A 102 0.91 -1.81 7.19
CA TYR A 102 1.60 -2.88 6.49
C TYR A 102 0.60 -3.74 5.71
N GLY A 103 0.96 -4.11 4.49
CA GLY A 103 0.24 -5.09 3.70
C GLY A 103 0.93 -5.41 2.37
N ALA A 104 0.23 -6.14 1.51
CA ALA A 104 0.70 -6.51 0.19
C ALA A 104 -0.36 -6.16 -0.88
N VAL A 105 0.11 -5.72 -2.05
CA VAL A 105 -0.72 -5.45 -3.24
C VAL A 105 -0.28 -6.33 -4.40
N ILE A 106 -1.20 -6.69 -5.29
CA ILE A 106 -0.86 -7.46 -6.49
C ILE A 106 -0.01 -6.57 -7.40
N ALA A 107 1.16 -7.07 -7.79
CA ALA A 107 2.11 -6.37 -8.66
C ALA A 107 2.19 -6.99 -10.06
N ASP A 108 1.82 -8.27 -10.19
CA ASP A 108 1.77 -8.98 -11.47
C ASP A 108 0.85 -8.27 -12.47
N GLU A 109 1.39 -7.85 -13.61
CA GLU A 109 0.68 -7.10 -14.67
C GLU A 109 0.02 -5.76 -14.24
N ILE A 110 0.23 -5.30 -12.99
CA ILE A 110 -0.35 -4.06 -12.48
C ILE A 110 0.70 -2.95 -12.46
N GLY A 111 0.44 -1.85 -13.18
CA GLY A 111 1.29 -0.66 -13.16
C GLY A 111 1.28 0.11 -11.83
N THR A 112 2.17 1.09 -11.70
CA THR A 112 2.33 1.93 -10.48
C THR A 112 1.00 2.46 -9.93
N ALA A 113 0.16 3.05 -10.79
CA ALA A 113 -1.10 3.65 -10.37
C ALA A 113 -2.10 2.59 -9.85
N GLY A 114 -2.17 1.42 -10.49
CA GLY A 114 -3.00 0.32 -10.01
C GLY A 114 -2.52 -0.24 -8.65
N GLN A 115 -1.20 -0.33 -8.44
CA GLN A 115 -0.63 -0.76 -7.16
C GLN A 115 -0.91 0.28 -6.04
N ALA A 116 -0.74 1.57 -6.34
CA ALA A 116 -1.06 2.67 -5.41
C ALA A 116 -2.54 2.68 -5.02
N TYR A 117 -3.44 2.44 -5.98
CA TYR A 117 -4.88 2.36 -5.72
C TYR A 117 -5.24 1.20 -4.77
N GLN A 118 -4.63 0.02 -4.97
CA GLN A 118 -4.78 -1.09 -4.05
C GLN A 118 -4.26 -0.75 -2.64
N ALA A 119 -3.11 -0.07 -2.56
CA ALA A 119 -2.52 0.31 -1.28
C ALA A 119 -3.41 1.29 -0.52
N MET A 120 -3.92 2.31 -1.19
CA MET A 120 -4.83 3.30 -0.59
C MET A 120 -6.07 2.62 0.02
N ASN A 121 -6.71 1.73 -0.73
CA ASN A 121 -7.98 1.13 -0.32
C ASN A 121 -7.83 -0.01 0.70
N ARG A 122 -6.73 -0.76 0.66
CA ARG A 122 -6.56 -2.00 1.45
C ARG A 122 -5.61 -1.85 2.62
N ILE A 123 -4.63 -0.95 2.52
CA ILE A 123 -3.51 -0.84 3.47
C ILE A 123 -3.59 0.45 4.27
N LEU A 124 -3.92 1.58 3.64
CA LEU A 124 -3.75 2.92 4.23
C LEU A 124 -5.01 3.49 4.89
N SER A 125 -6.05 2.68 5.07
CA SER A 125 -7.24 3.08 5.81
C SER A 125 -6.96 3.19 7.31
N GLU A 126 -7.73 4.02 8.01
CA GLU A 126 -7.62 4.16 9.47
C GLU A 126 -7.89 2.84 10.22
N ASN A 127 -8.71 1.96 9.64
CA ASN A 127 -9.04 0.65 10.20
C ASN A 127 -7.99 -0.42 9.90
N ALA A 128 -7.10 -0.18 8.93
CA ALA A 128 -6.05 -1.12 8.54
C ALA A 128 -4.73 -0.92 9.31
N VAL A 129 -4.65 0.14 10.12
CA VAL A 129 -3.47 0.48 10.93
C VAL A 129 -3.08 -0.69 11.85
N LYS A 130 -1.77 -0.97 11.90
CA LYS A 130 -1.18 -2.08 12.65
C LYS A 130 -0.58 -1.65 13.99
N ASN A 131 -0.16 -0.40 14.09
CA ASN A 131 0.13 0.24 15.37
C ASN A 131 -0.51 1.62 15.40
N LYS A 132 -1.36 1.88 16.40
CA LYS A 132 -2.14 3.12 16.52
C LYS A 132 -1.92 3.72 17.91
N PRO A 133 -1.09 4.77 18.03
CA PRO A 133 -0.97 5.51 19.28
C PRO A 133 -2.32 6.06 19.74
N GLU A 134 -2.66 5.82 21.01
CA GLU A 134 -3.97 6.17 21.57
C GLU A 134 -4.18 7.70 21.64
N GLY A 135 -5.37 8.17 21.26
CA GLY A 135 -5.72 9.59 21.31
C GLY A 135 -4.96 10.51 20.35
N LYS A 136 -4.15 9.96 19.44
CA LYS A 136 -3.32 10.72 18.49
C LYS A 136 -3.85 10.64 17.05
N LYS A 137 -3.37 11.55 16.21
CA LYS A 137 -3.52 11.46 14.74
C LYS A 137 -2.15 11.24 14.10
N PRO A 138 -2.08 10.63 12.91
CA PRO A 138 -0.81 10.55 12.19
C PRO A 138 -0.38 11.92 11.69
N ALA A 139 0.93 12.14 11.64
CA ALA A 139 1.54 13.32 11.06
C ALA A 139 1.21 13.45 9.57
N ASP A 140 1.31 14.69 9.07
CA ASP A 140 1.02 15.03 7.68
C ASP A 140 2.09 14.49 6.71
N ILE A 141 3.26 14.06 7.20
CA ILE A 141 4.26 13.33 6.41
C ILE A 141 4.20 11.85 6.79
N ARG A 142 3.98 10.99 5.79
CA ARG A 142 3.98 9.55 5.92
C ARG A 142 5.15 8.96 5.14
N TYR A 143 6.01 8.20 5.79
CA TYR A 143 7.14 7.55 5.14
C TYR A 143 6.71 6.22 4.55
N ILE A 144 7.14 5.91 3.33
CA ILE A 144 6.78 4.68 2.62
C ILE A 144 8.03 3.95 2.12
N GLY A 145 7.95 2.62 2.11
CA GLY A 145 8.92 1.77 1.46
C GLY A 145 8.27 0.48 0.99
N THR A 146 8.81 -0.09 -0.08
CA THR A 146 8.22 -1.22 -0.76
C THR A 146 9.25 -2.26 -1.16
N ALA A 147 8.81 -3.50 -1.34
CA ALA A 147 9.64 -4.58 -1.88
C ALA A 147 8.77 -5.57 -2.65
N LEU A 148 9.32 -6.12 -3.74
CA LEU A 148 8.70 -7.24 -4.42
C LEU A 148 8.90 -8.53 -3.61
N GLY A 149 7.90 -9.39 -3.67
CA GLY A 149 8.00 -10.78 -3.23
C GLY A 149 6.87 -11.58 -3.87
N THR A 150 6.63 -12.78 -3.36
CA THR A 150 5.56 -13.65 -3.85
C THR A 150 4.57 -13.95 -2.73
N MET A 151 3.30 -14.17 -3.05
CA MET A 151 2.32 -14.72 -2.10
C MET A 151 1.42 -15.74 -2.80
N THR A 152 1.01 -16.78 -2.08
CA THR A 152 -0.06 -17.67 -2.51
C THR A 152 -1.41 -16.99 -2.24
N ILE A 153 -2.16 -16.70 -3.30
CA ILE A 153 -3.52 -16.12 -3.20
C ILE A 153 -4.58 -17.23 -3.14
N PRO A 154 -5.84 -16.93 -2.76
CA PRO A 154 -6.93 -17.90 -2.83
C PRO A 154 -6.98 -18.59 -4.19
N GLY A 155 -6.99 -19.93 -4.20
CA GLY A 155 -6.85 -20.75 -5.41
C GLY A 155 -5.45 -21.32 -5.64
N GLY A 156 -4.49 -21.07 -4.74
CA GLY A 156 -3.17 -21.73 -4.75
C GLY A 156 -2.18 -21.16 -5.77
N LYS A 157 -2.54 -20.09 -6.49
CA LYS A 157 -1.65 -19.44 -7.45
C LYS A 157 -0.58 -18.63 -6.72
N GLN A 158 0.69 -18.94 -6.97
CA GLN A 158 1.81 -18.07 -6.57
C GLN A 158 1.79 -16.80 -7.42
N THR A 159 1.70 -15.64 -6.76
CA THR A 159 1.51 -14.34 -7.41
C THR A 159 2.57 -13.36 -6.95
N THR A 160 3.12 -12.59 -7.88
CA THR A 160 4.04 -11.49 -7.55
C THR A 160 3.26 -10.37 -6.87
N VAL A 161 3.68 -10.03 -5.66
CA VAL A 161 3.11 -8.96 -4.85
C VAL A 161 4.17 -7.92 -4.51
N ARG A 162 3.70 -6.73 -4.15
CA ARG A 162 4.52 -5.70 -3.53
C ARG A 162 4.11 -5.53 -2.08
N PHE A 163 5.03 -5.80 -1.18
CA PHE A 163 4.90 -5.45 0.23
C PHE A 163 5.07 -3.94 0.38
N ILE A 164 4.20 -3.34 1.17
CA ILE A 164 4.17 -1.90 1.43
C ILE A 164 4.21 -1.72 2.94
N VAL A 165 5.15 -0.91 3.40
CA VAL A 165 5.23 -0.44 4.79
C VAL A 165 5.13 1.08 4.77
N VAL A 166 4.24 1.62 5.61
CA VAL A 166 4.09 3.06 5.82
C VAL A 166 4.16 3.37 7.31
N THR A 167 4.89 4.42 7.67
CA THR A 167 4.96 4.93 9.04
C THR A 167 4.64 6.41 9.11
N ALA A 168 4.02 6.88 10.19
CA ALA A 168 3.86 8.29 10.49
C ALA A 168 4.03 8.55 11.99
N GLU A 169 4.68 9.65 12.35
CA GLU A 169 4.78 10.08 13.73
C GLU A 169 3.39 10.49 14.28
N PRO A 170 3.16 10.43 15.59
CA PRO A 170 1.93 10.93 16.19
C PRO A 170 1.93 12.47 16.27
N LYS A 171 0.76 13.07 16.06
CA LYS A 171 0.41 14.47 16.26
C LYS A 171 -0.51 14.60 17.46
#